data_AF-A0A928GZZ1-F1
#
_entry.id   AF-A0A928GZZ1-F1
#
_cell.length_a   1.000
_cell.length_b   1.000
_cell.length_c   1.000
_cell.angle_alpha   90.00
_cell.angle_beta   90.00
_cell.angle_gamma   90.00
#
_symmetry.space_group_name_H-M   'P 1'
#
loop_
_entity.id
_entity.type
_entity.pdbx_description
1 polymer ?
#
loop_
_entity_poly.entity_id
_entity_poly.type
_entity_poly.pdbx_seq_one_letter_code
_entity_poly.pdbx_strand_id
1 'polypeptide(L)'
;MKKICMSVFFASALLLGAAETLTVSRDGDNIEVRTDFPGGYTLHQTGWAKGPNRQFNFNRAILNKGKRPLVTVKYSGDDACPWNFNGTYIGANHGDSINSGLIFDKPHGLTEKDCGSKWTDPKGKNFYVMKIESPKVVWMLSDNISKNKDIWQFFRPNPKLPLRNADGRELKDFKVQFRQLYSPVRILSRKYLADGRTVEDKATVKCGVFTIEEEYDIVATDAILKHVQANPGRQVTFNETGLDRVLNQKIIYNFYPDSSCIVTHQVTFYRDVRLGYMGFIQAIMMNKGKYAKHLYYVPKTKPVQYDNQEWDFANLVDFTRPIKGSMYIKAADFENPASMPERFVQYLKDGKNQPDIGFVCGYSLLEGCTTPEEHGKNAATALFLYKSHKTYPHALDGGKLRFIKSGQTFYCMAYRQYFDPNQGYYLNRQGKYQVMYVDFHEPVSGKTIALPEKLRGIKPELVEKSGTVTFGLSADSLKFDSTGKNGYCVLKFEKPE
;
A
#
# COMPACT_ATOMS: atom_id res chain seq x y z
N MET A 1 23.83 -2.66 -29.11
CA MET A 1 24.22 -3.35 -27.86
C MET A 1 22.97 -3.66 -27.05
N LYS A 2 22.47 -4.90 -27.12
CA LYS A 2 21.29 -5.37 -26.37
C LYS A 2 21.75 -5.81 -24.98
N LYS A 3 21.33 -5.11 -23.92
CA LYS A 3 21.48 -5.60 -22.54
C LYS A 3 20.39 -6.65 -22.29
N ILE A 4 20.81 -7.89 -22.13
CA ILE A 4 19.98 -9.02 -21.71
C ILE A 4 19.65 -8.79 -20.24
N CYS A 5 18.36 -8.67 -19.93
CA CYS A 5 17.86 -8.61 -18.57
C CYS A 5 17.84 -10.05 -18.04
N MET A 6 18.78 -10.37 -17.15
CA MET A 6 18.94 -11.71 -16.60
C MET A 6 17.97 -11.86 -15.41
N SER A 7 16.88 -12.58 -15.63
CA SER A 7 15.93 -12.98 -14.59
C SER A 7 16.61 -14.05 -13.72
N VAL A 8 16.97 -13.69 -12.49
CA VAL A 8 17.53 -14.64 -11.53
C VAL A 8 16.37 -15.35 -10.82
N PHE A 9 16.10 -16.59 -11.22
CA PHE A 9 15.28 -17.54 -10.46
C PHE A 9 16.23 -18.36 -9.58
N PHE A 10 16.16 -18.19 -8.25
CA PHE A 10 16.74 -19.15 -7.31
C PHE A 10 15.62 -20.05 -6.79
N ALA A 11 15.61 -21.29 -7.28
CA ALA A 11 14.95 -22.41 -6.62
C ALA A 11 16.03 -23.17 -5.87
N SER A 12 16.08 -23.01 -4.54
CA SER A 12 16.89 -23.87 -3.67
C SER A 12 15.94 -24.64 -2.76
N ALA A 13 15.79 -25.93 -3.04
CA ALA A 13 15.21 -26.89 -2.11
C ALA A 13 16.37 -27.51 -1.31
N LEU A 14 16.41 -27.26 -0.01
CA LEU A 14 17.29 -27.98 0.91
C LEU A 14 16.69 -28.08 2.31
N LEU A 15 17.14 -29.15 2.99
CA LEU A 15 16.57 -29.81 4.16
C LEU A 15 16.31 -28.87 5.35
N LEU A 16 15.09 -28.93 5.90
CA LEU A 16 14.71 -28.23 7.12
C LEU A 16 14.40 -29.23 8.24
N GLY A 17 15.12 -29.13 9.35
CA GLY A 17 14.58 -29.49 10.66
C GLY A 17 13.23 -28.78 10.84
N ALA A 18 12.26 -29.46 11.45
CA ALA A 18 10.82 -29.09 11.54
C ALA A 18 10.52 -27.69 10.96
N ALA A 19 10.32 -27.63 9.64
CA ALA A 19 10.21 -26.36 8.93
C ALA A 19 9.10 -25.50 9.57
N GLU A 20 9.44 -24.29 10.00
CA GLU A 20 8.42 -23.28 10.30
C GLU A 20 7.52 -23.19 9.07
N THR A 21 6.25 -23.56 9.21
CA THR A 21 5.29 -23.58 8.10
C THR A 21 4.12 -22.68 8.43
N LEU A 22 3.47 -22.20 7.38
CA LEU A 22 2.18 -21.53 7.46
C LEU A 22 1.13 -22.39 6.76
N THR A 23 -0.14 -22.20 7.12
CA THR A 23 -1.26 -22.86 6.45
C THR A 23 -2.02 -21.85 5.60
N VAL A 24 -2.30 -22.17 4.34
CA VAL A 24 -3.09 -21.32 3.45
C VAL A 24 -4.36 -22.02 3.05
N SER A 25 -5.49 -21.32 3.07
CA SER A 25 -6.72 -21.75 2.41
C SER A 25 -7.07 -20.77 1.29
N ARG A 26 -7.38 -21.30 0.12
CA ARG A 26 -7.82 -20.53 -1.06
C ARG A 26 -9.26 -20.88 -1.40
N ASP A 27 -10.08 -19.88 -1.67
CA ASP A 27 -11.43 -20.03 -2.23
C ASP A 27 -11.67 -18.89 -3.24
N GLY A 28 -11.48 -19.20 -4.52
CA GLY A 28 -11.40 -18.29 -5.64
C GLY A 28 -10.31 -17.23 -5.44
N ASP A 29 -10.76 -15.97 -5.40
CA ASP A 29 -9.93 -14.79 -5.15
C ASP A 29 -9.78 -14.49 -3.64
N ASN A 30 -10.38 -15.27 -2.74
CA ASN A 30 -10.22 -15.11 -1.28
C ASN A 30 -9.09 -16.01 -0.79
N ILE A 31 -8.25 -15.47 0.09
CA ILE A 31 -7.17 -16.20 0.72
C ILE A 31 -7.22 -15.99 2.24
N GLU A 32 -6.85 -17.04 2.97
CA GLU A 32 -6.56 -16.99 4.39
C GLU A 32 -5.20 -17.62 4.64
N VAL A 33 -4.29 -16.85 5.21
CA VAL A 33 -2.96 -17.27 5.66
C VAL A 33 -2.99 -17.38 7.18
N ARG A 34 -2.63 -18.55 7.71
CA ARG A 34 -2.59 -18.85 9.14
C ARG A 34 -1.16 -19.13 9.57
N THR A 35 -0.70 -18.38 10.56
CA THR A 35 0.64 -18.49 11.15
C THR A 35 0.52 -18.67 12.65
N ASP A 36 1.47 -19.41 13.24
CA ASP A 36 1.54 -19.53 14.70
C ASP A 36 1.90 -18.18 15.33
N PHE A 37 1.30 -17.90 16.49
CA PHE A 37 1.51 -16.67 17.22
C PHE A 37 1.66 -16.97 18.74
N PRO A 38 2.48 -16.20 19.47
CA PRO A 38 2.77 -16.50 20.87
C PRO A 38 1.54 -16.65 21.77
N GLY A 39 1.69 -17.45 22.84
CA GLY A 39 0.61 -17.76 23.78
C GLY A 39 -0.40 -18.80 23.28
N GLY A 40 -0.01 -19.60 22.27
CA GLY A 40 -0.85 -20.63 21.64
C GLY A 40 -1.96 -20.04 20.78
N TYR A 41 -1.72 -18.85 20.21
CA TYR A 41 -2.63 -18.22 19.26
C TYR A 41 -2.23 -18.60 17.83
N THR A 42 -3.17 -18.47 16.91
CA THR A 42 -2.91 -18.47 15.48
C THR A 42 -3.34 -17.12 14.93
N LEU A 43 -2.49 -16.48 14.14
CA LEU A 43 -2.83 -15.26 13.41
C LEU A 43 -3.39 -15.66 12.04
N HIS A 44 -4.61 -15.21 11.76
CA HIS A 44 -5.28 -15.39 10.48
C HIS A 44 -5.25 -14.06 9.73
N GLN A 45 -4.49 -14.00 8.64
CA GLN A 45 -4.48 -12.88 7.71
C GLN A 45 -5.33 -13.24 6.50
N THR A 46 -6.38 -12.47 6.25
CA THR A 46 -7.27 -12.68 5.11
C THR A 46 -7.09 -11.59 4.08
N GLY A 47 -7.24 -11.96 2.80
CA GLY A 47 -7.20 -11.05 1.68
C GLY A 47 -8.14 -11.51 0.59
N TRP A 48 -8.41 -10.62 -0.36
CA TRP A 48 -9.33 -10.87 -1.45
C TRP A 48 -9.06 -9.97 -2.64
N ALA A 49 -9.50 -10.40 -3.82
CA ALA A 49 -9.36 -9.65 -5.07
C ALA A 49 -10.72 -9.35 -5.73
N LYS A 50 -11.71 -8.95 -4.91
CA LYS A 50 -13.12 -8.73 -5.30
C LYS A 50 -13.52 -7.26 -5.45
N GLY A 51 -12.59 -6.32 -5.27
CA GLY A 51 -12.87 -4.89 -5.41
C GLY A 51 -13.20 -4.49 -6.87
N PRO A 52 -13.60 -3.23 -7.14
CA PRO A 52 -13.96 -2.79 -8.49
C PRO A 52 -12.85 -2.96 -9.54
N ASN A 53 -11.57 -2.84 -9.14
CA ASN A 53 -10.43 -3.12 -10.01
C ASN A 53 -9.93 -4.57 -9.95
N ARG A 54 -10.57 -5.39 -9.11
CA ARG A 54 -10.22 -6.79 -8.87
C ARG A 54 -8.79 -7.02 -8.43
N GLN A 55 -8.04 -6.02 -8.00
CA GLN A 55 -6.68 -6.18 -7.47
C GLN A 55 -6.71 -6.82 -6.08
N PHE A 56 -5.67 -7.59 -5.73
CA PHE A 56 -5.54 -8.12 -4.38
C PHE A 56 -5.49 -6.99 -3.33
N ASN A 57 -6.23 -7.19 -2.25
CA ASN A 57 -6.20 -6.30 -1.09
C ASN A 57 -6.29 -7.13 0.20
N PHE A 58 -5.68 -6.61 1.26
CA PHE A 58 -5.85 -7.17 2.60
C PHE A 58 -7.29 -6.92 3.07
N ASN A 59 -7.85 -7.85 3.82
CA ASN A 59 -9.23 -7.73 4.31
C ASN A 59 -9.26 -7.60 5.82
N ARG A 60 -8.67 -8.55 6.54
CA ARG A 60 -8.74 -8.60 8.01
C ARG A 60 -7.60 -9.42 8.58
N ALA A 61 -7.15 -9.05 9.77
CA ALA A 61 -6.30 -9.87 10.61
C ALA A 61 -7.01 -10.23 11.92
N ILE A 62 -6.89 -11.49 12.34
CA ILE A 62 -7.59 -12.06 13.49
C ILE A 62 -6.62 -12.90 14.30
N LEU A 63 -6.64 -12.76 15.62
CA LEU A 63 -6.03 -13.73 16.52
C LEU A 63 -7.08 -14.76 16.95
N ASN A 64 -6.73 -16.03 16.81
CA ASN A 64 -7.56 -17.17 17.18
C ASN A 64 -6.86 -18.02 18.25
N LYS A 65 -7.61 -18.59 19.19
CA LYS A 65 -7.11 -19.54 20.19
C LYS A 65 -8.12 -20.66 20.39
N GLY A 66 -8.16 -21.59 19.44
CA GLY A 66 -9.04 -22.76 19.46
C GLY A 66 -10.52 -22.37 19.65
N LYS A 67 -11.13 -22.79 20.76
CA LYS A 67 -12.55 -22.54 21.08
C LYS A 67 -12.85 -21.13 21.61
N ARG A 68 -11.85 -20.26 21.78
CA ARG A 68 -12.08 -18.88 22.25
C ARG A 68 -12.66 -18.00 21.14
N PRO A 69 -13.39 -16.91 21.49
CA PRO A 69 -13.85 -15.94 20.50
C PRO A 69 -12.68 -15.34 19.70
N LEU A 70 -12.88 -15.22 18.39
CA LEU A 70 -11.95 -14.57 17.47
C LEU A 70 -11.74 -13.09 17.87
N VAL A 71 -10.49 -12.67 17.95
CA VAL A 71 -10.12 -11.27 18.24
C VAL A 71 -9.71 -10.61 16.93
N THR A 72 -10.56 -9.73 16.40
CA THR A 72 -10.17 -8.94 15.22
C THR A 72 -9.15 -7.88 15.62
N VAL A 73 -7.92 -8.03 15.14
CA VAL A 73 -6.81 -7.08 15.39
C VAL A 73 -6.72 -5.99 14.34
N LYS A 74 -7.26 -6.21 13.13
CA LYS A 74 -7.26 -5.19 12.07
C LYS A 74 -8.35 -5.45 11.03
N TYR A 75 -9.08 -4.41 10.64
CA TYR A 75 -9.85 -4.36 9.39
C TYR A 75 -9.00 -3.64 8.35
N SER A 76 -8.86 -4.18 7.13
CA SER A 76 -7.82 -3.78 6.16
C SER A 76 -8.33 -3.52 4.75
N GLY A 77 -9.64 -3.37 4.53
CA GLY A 77 -10.28 -3.30 3.19
C GLY A 77 -9.85 -2.15 2.25
N ASP A 78 -8.85 -1.36 2.64
CA ASP A 78 -8.27 -0.24 1.90
C ASP A 78 -6.75 -0.14 2.17
N ASP A 79 -6.05 -1.28 2.26
CA ASP A 79 -4.60 -1.37 2.55
C ASP A 79 -3.73 -1.55 1.29
N ALA A 80 -4.32 -1.77 0.11
CA ALA A 80 -3.59 -1.73 -1.16
C ALA A 80 -3.39 -0.27 -1.60
N CYS A 81 -2.16 0.12 -1.94
CA CYS A 81 -1.83 1.52 -2.25
C CYS A 81 -2.10 1.85 -3.73
N PRO A 82 -2.99 2.82 -4.04
CA PRO A 82 -3.16 3.33 -5.39
C PRO A 82 -2.00 4.24 -5.79
N TRP A 83 -1.78 4.40 -7.10
CA TRP A 83 -0.94 5.49 -7.60
C TRP A 83 -1.68 6.81 -7.53
N ASN A 84 -1.00 7.88 -7.08
CA ASN A 84 -1.48 9.24 -7.25
C ASN A 84 -0.68 9.97 -8.33
N PHE A 85 -1.27 10.16 -9.50
CA PHE A 85 -0.69 10.95 -10.59
C PHE A 85 -1.77 11.68 -11.38
N ASN A 86 -1.37 12.69 -12.15
CA ASN A 86 -2.24 13.52 -12.99
C ASN A 86 -3.45 14.10 -12.22
N GLY A 87 -3.30 14.30 -10.90
CA GLY A 87 -4.33 14.85 -10.03
C GLY A 87 -5.41 13.87 -9.56
N THR A 88 -5.20 12.55 -9.71
CA THR A 88 -6.16 11.52 -9.31
C THR A 88 -5.47 10.29 -8.71
N TYR A 89 -6.26 9.38 -8.15
CA TYR A 89 -5.84 8.09 -7.62
C TYR A 89 -6.32 6.96 -8.55
N ILE A 90 -5.41 6.08 -8.96
CA ILE A 90 -5.77 4.92 -9.81
C ILE A 90 -5.04 3.67 -9.33
N GLY A 91 -5.75 2.54 -9.33
CA GLY A 91 -5.27 1.25 -8.82
C GLY A 91 -5.80 0.95 -7.42
N ALA A 92 -5.44 -0.20 -6.88
CA ALA A 92 -6.05 -0.75 -5.67
C ALA A 92 -7.58 -0.75 -5.77
N ASN A 93 -8.27 -0.11 -4.84
CA ASN A 93 -9.72 0.10 -4.85
C ASN A 93 -10.14 1.42 -5.53
N HIS A 94 -9.25 2.17 -6.18
CA HIS A 94 -9.54 3.47 -6.81
C HIS A 94 -9.55 3.40 -8.35
N GLY A 95 -10.60 3.94 -8.96
CA GLY A 95 -10.66 4.28 -10.39
C GLY A 95 -10.43 5.78 -10.56
N ASP A 96 -10.18 6.22 -11.80
CA ASP A 96 -9.92 7.65 -12.06
C ASP A 96 -11.12 8.50 -11.60
N SER A 97 -10.87 9.32 -10.58
CA SER A 97 -11.87 10.16 -9.90
C SER A 97 -12.15 11.49 -10.60
N ILE A 98 -11.63 11.70 -11.81
CA ILE A 98 -11.80 12.95 -12.55
C ILE A 98 -13.15 13.01 -13.30
N ASN A 99 -13.80 11.88 -13.52
CA ASN A 99 -15.13 11.79 -14.12
C ASN A 99 -16.24 12.36 -13.23
N SER A 100 -17.29 12.86 -13.88
CA SER A 100 -18.42 13.53 -13.22
C SER A 100 -19.70 12.74 -13.42
N GLY A 101 -20.43 12.44 -12.35
CA GLY A 101 -21.82 12.02 -12.42
C GLY A 101 -22.73 13.24 -12.40
N LEU A 102 -23.54 13.41 -13.43
CA LEU A 102 -24.64 14.38 -13.44
C LEU A 102 -25.88 13.73 -12.86
N ILE A 103 -26.40 14.28 -11.77
CA ILE A 103 -27.52 13.74 -11.00
C ILE A 103 -28.72 14.64 -11.18
N PHE A 104 -29.84 14.06 -11.62
CA PHE A 104 -31.07 14.77 -11.93
C PHE A 104 -32.20 14.33 -11.00
N ASP A 105 -33.08 15.27 -10.63
CA ASP A 105 -34.26 14.93 -9.82
C ASP A 105 -35.31 14.16 -10.65
N LYS A 106 -35.37 14.44 -11.96
CA LYS A 106 -36.22 13.77 -12.96
C LYS A 106 -35.35 12.98 -13.96
N PRO A 107 -35.90 11.98 -14.68
CA PRO A 107 -35.13 11.26 -15.68
C PRO A 107 -34.54 12.18 -16.75
N HIS A 108 -33.26 11.99 -17.09
CA HIS A 108 -32.55 12.81 -18.09
C HIS A 108 -32.85 12.41 -19.55
N GLY A 109 -33.56 11.30 -19.76
CA GLY A 109 -33.99 10.85 -21.09
C GLY A 109 -32.86 10.34 -22.00
N LEU A 110 -31.68 10.09 -21.45
CA LEU A 110 -30.57 9.47 -22.19
C LEU A 110 -30.59 7.95 -21.96
N THR A 111 -30.10 7.23 -22.95
CA THR A 111 -29.96 5.77 -22.99
C THR A 111 -28.53 5.39 -23.36
N GLU A 112 -28.21 4.10 -23.36
CA GLU A 112 -26.88 3.64 -23.79
C GLU A 112 -26.53 4.06 -25.24
N LYS A 113 -27.55 4.33 -26.08
CA LYS A 113 -27.35 4.87 -27.43
C LYS A 113 -26.78 6.29 -27.45
N ASP A 114 -26.80 6.98 -26.32
CA ASP A 114 -26.20 8.31 -26.18
C ASP A 114 -24.73 8.25 -25.71
N CYS A 115 -24.19 7.08 -25.36
CA CYS A 115 -22.77 6.94 -25.03
C CYS A 115 -21.87 7.39 -26.19
N GLY A 116 -20.81 8.13 -25.88
CA GLY A 116 -19.93 8.78 -26.87
C GLY A 116 -20.45 10.09 -27.44
N SER A 117 -21.72 10.45 -27.21
CA SER A 117 -22.26 11.72 -27.71
C SER A 117 -21.59 12.92 -27.03
N LYS A 118 -21.37 13.98 -27.83
CA LYS A 118 -20.77 15.25 -27.41
C LYS A 118 -21.84 16.23 -26.93
N TRP A 119 -21.53 16.91 -25.84
CA TRP A 119 -22.35 17.94 -25.22
C TRP A 119 -21.49 19.16 -24.87
N THR A 120 -21.97 20.36 -25.18
CA THR A 120 -21.19 21.59 -25.04
C THR A 120 -21.87 22.56 -24.07
N ASP A 121 -21.10 23.16 -23.17
CA ASP A 121 -21.59 24.24 -22.30
C ASP A 121 -21.57 25.60 -23.03
N PRO A 122 -22.22 26.66 -22.49
CA PRO A 122 -22.23 27.99 -23.12
C PRO A 122 -20.85 28.67 -23.18
N LYS A 123 -19.82 28.09 -22.55
CA LYS A 123 -18.42 28.56 -22.60
C LYS A 123 -17.60 27.78 -23.64
N GLY A 124 -18.23 26.91 -24.43
CA GLY A 124 -17.57 26.13 -25.48
C GLY A 124 -16.80 24.91 -24.98
N LYS A 125 -16.98 24.49 -23.71
CA LYS A 125 -16.35 23.27 -23.20
C LYS A 125 -17.17 22.04 -23.58
N ASN A 126 -16.50 21.02 -24.08
CA ASN A 126 -17.15 19.77 -24.48
C ASN A 126 -17.04 18.71 -23.39
N PHE A 127 -18.09 17.92 -23.30
CA PHE A 127 -18.26 16.78 -22.41
C PHE A 127 -18.85 15.61 -23.20
N TYR A 128 -18.47 14.39 -22.85
CA TYR A 128 -18.91 13.19 -23.53
C TYR A 128 -19.59 12.24 -22.55
N VAL A 129 -20.67 11.61 -22.99
CA VAL A 129 -21.38 10.60 -22.21
C VAL A 129 -20.52 9.34 -22.12
N MET A 130 -19.99 9.08 -20.93
CA MET A 130 -19.13 7.91 -20.67
C MET A 130 -19.96 6.66 -20.38
N LYS A 131 -21.07 6.82 -19.66
CA LYS A 131 -21.92 5.73 -19.15
C LYS A 131 -23.28 6.27 -18.70
N ILE A 132 -24.34 5.51 -18.90
CA ILE A 132 -25.63 5.73 -18.22
C ILE A 132 -25.65 4.84 -16.97
N GLU A 133 -25.61 5.43 -15.78
CA GLU A 133 -25.64 4.68 -14.51
C GLU A 133 -27.08 4.33 -14.12
N SER A 134 -28.02 5.23 -14.37
CA SER A 134 -29.45 5.04 -14.15
C SER A 134 -30.24 6.09 -14.93
N PRO A 135 -31.58 6.04 -14.99
CA PRO A 135 -32.39 7.09 -15.63
C PRO A 135 -32.16 8.50 -15.05
N LYS A 136 -31.57 8.63 -13.86
CA LYS A 136 -31.30 9.90 -13.17
C LYS A 136 -29.81 10.23 -13.03
N VAL A 137 -28.92 9.38 -13.54
CA VAL A 137 -27.47 9.57 -13.42
C VAL A 137 -26.75 9.21 -14.71
N VAL A 138 -26.08 10.19 -15.31
CA VAL A 138 -25.18 10.01 -16.45
C VAL A 138 -23.76 10.42 -16.08
N TRP A 139 -22.79 9.63 -16.51
CA TRP A 139 -21.36 9.91 -16.32
C TRP A 139 -20.84 10.70 -17.51
N MET A 140 -20.10 11.77 -17.23
CA MET A 140 -19.52 12.65 -18.23
C MET A 140 -18.08 13.00 -17.92
N LEU A 141 -17.27 13.01 -18.98
CA LEU A 141 -15.88 13.42 -18.96
C LEU A 141 -15.68 14.52 -20.00
N SER A 142 -14.88 15.54 -19.69
CA SER A 142 -14.58 16.61 -20.66
C SER A 142 -13.61 16.15 -21.74
N ASP A 143 -13.39 16.98 -22.76
CA ASP A 143 -12.16 16.89 -23.56
C ASP A 143 -10.91 16.90 -22.65
N ASN A 144 -9.85 16.21 -23.08
CA ASN A 144 -8.53 16.37 -22.47
C ASN A 144 -7.98 17.75 -22.85
N ILE A 145 -7.77 18.59 -21.85
CA ILE A 145 -7.34 19.99 -22.04
C ILE A 145 -5.84 20.18 -21.85
N SER A 146 -5.12 19.11 -21.56
CA SER A 146 -3.67 19.16 -21.49
C SER A 146 -3.05 19.38 -22.87
N LYS A 147 -2.02 20.24 -22.91
CA LYS A 147 -1.17 20.39 -24.10
C LYS A 147 -0.13 19.28 -24.22
N ASN A 148 0.14 18.56 -23.12
CA ASN A 148 0.99 17.38 -23.14
C ASN A 148 0.11 16.16 -23.42
N LYS A 149 0.38 15.49 -24.53
CA LYS A 149 -0.39 14.32 -24.97
C LYS A 149 -0.34 13.17 -23.97
N ASP A 150 0.66 13.07 -23.10
CA ASP A 150 0.85 11.95 -22.17
C ASP A 150 0.30 12.23 -20.76
N ILE A 151 0.27 13.49 -20.35
CA ILE A 151 -0.26 13.93 -19.05
C ILE A 151 -1.67 14.46 -19.27
N TRP A 152 -2.70 13.66 -19.00
CA TRP A 152 -4.08 14.13 -19.19
C TRP A 152 -4.54 15.09 -18.10
N GLN A 153 -5.48 15.96 -18.48
CA GLN A 153 -6.19 16.84 -17.57
C GLN A 153 -7.62 17.03 -18.08
N PHE A 154 -8.59 16.97 -17.17
CA PHE A 154 -10.01 17.14 -17.47
C PHE A 154 -10.64 18.19 -16.57
N PHE A 155 -11.77 18.75 -16.99
CA PHE A 155 -12.59 19.64 -16.20
C PHE A 155 -13.93 18.98 -15.85
N ARG A 156 -14.59 19.54 -14.86
CA ARG A 156 -15.94 19.15 -14.48
C ARG A 156 -16.98 20.07 -15.09
N PRO A 157 -18.16 19.54 -15.43
CA PRO A 157 -19.32 20.36 -15.76
C PRO A 157 -19.61 21.36 -14.63
N ASN A 158 -20.07 22.56 -14.98
CA ASN A 158 -20.61 23.51 -14.01
C ASN A 158 -22.13 23.30 -13.93
N PRO A 159 -22.71 22.97 -12.76
CA PRO A 159 -24.15 22.73 -12.62
C PRO A 159 -25.03 23.94 -12.99
N LYS A 160 -24.46 25.15 -13.05
CA LYS A 160 -25.16 26.37 -13.48
C LYS A 160 -25.19 26.58 -15.00
N LEU A 161 -24.49 25.74 -15.76
CA LEU A 161 -24.38 25.86 -17.21
C LEU A 161 -25.04 24.64 -17.87
N PRO A 162 -26.13 24.83 -18.64
CA PRO A 162 -26.77 23.72 -19.34
C PRO A 162 -25.82 23.15 -20.40
N LEU A 163 -25.90 21.85 -20.65
CA LEU A 163 -25.15 21.19 -21.71
C LEU A 163 -26.08 20.93 -22.89
N ARG A 164 -25.65 21.26 -24.11
CA ARG A 164 -26.42 21.02 -25.34
C ARG A 164 -25.69 20.10 -26.30
N ASN A 165 -26.41 19.20 -26.96
CA ASN A 165 -25.86 18.39 -28.05
C ASN A 165 -26.20 19.00 -29.44
N ALA A 166 -25.72 18.36 -30.51
CA ALA A 166 -25.95 18.82 -31.88
C ALA A 166 -27.43 18.77 -32.32
N ASP A 167 -28.23 17.87 -31.72
CA ASP A 167 -29.66 17.72 -32.00
C ASP A 167 -30.53 18.73 -31.25
N GLY A 168 -29.91 19.67 -30.52
CA GLY A 168 -30.60 20.68 -29.71
C GLY A 168 -31.14 20.17 -28.37
N ARG A 169 -30.89 18.90 -28.00
CA ARG A 169 -31.24 18.37 -26.68
C ARG A 169 -30.43 19.11 -25.60
N GLU A 170 -31.04 19.27 -24.43
CA GLU A 170 -30.47 20.01 -23.31
C GLU A 170 -30.47 19.16 -22.04
N LEU A 171 -29.33 19.13 -21.34
CA LEU A 171 -29.21 18.68 -19.96
C LEU A 171 -29.04 19.90 -19.06
N LYS A 172 -29.93 20.06 -18.09
CA LYS A 172 -29.94 21.15 -17.11
C LYS A 172 -30.43 20.66 -15.75
N ASP A 173 -30.36 21.54 -14.75
CA ASP A 173 -30.86 21.29 -13.39
C ASP A 173 -30.23 20.05 -12.73
N PHE A 174 -28.98 19.75 -13.09
CA PHE A 174 -28.23 18.65 -12.53
C PHE A 174 -27.33 19.10 -11.38
N LYS A 175 -27.06 18.18 -10.46
CA LYS A 175 -25.97 18.27 -9.50
C LYS A 175 -24.77 17.52 -10.06
N VAL A 176 -23.56 17.99 -9.76
CA VAL A 176 -22.31 17.32 -10.15
C VAL A 176 -21.75 16.58 -8.95
N GLN A 177 -21.60 15.26 -9.06
CA GLN A 177 -20.92 14.44 -8.06
C GLN A 177 -19.69 13.76 -8.67
N PHE A 178 -18.70 13.51 -7.82
CA PHE A 178 -17.56 12.67 -8.15
C PHE A 178 -18.04 11.25 -8.54
N ARG A 179 -17.52 10.72 -9.65
CA ARG A 179 -17.68 9.32 -10.05
C ARG A 179 -16.33 8.79 -10.49
N GLN A 180 -15.93 7.64 -9.98
CA GLN A 180 -14.68 7.00 -10.38
C GLN A 180 -14.92 6.15 -11.63
N LEU A 181 -14.06 6.29 -12.64
CA LEU A 181 -14.09 5.48 -13.86
C LEU A 181 -13.58 4.07 -13.57
N TYR A 182 -14.46 3.21 -13.05
CA TYR A 182 -14.13 1.81 -12.79
C TYR A 182 -14.44 0.90 -14.00
N SER A 183 -13.62 -0.11 -14.30
CA SER A 183 -12.23 -0.29 -13.84
C SER A 183 -11.27 0.23 -14.90
N PRO A 184 -10.31 1.12 -14.57
CA PRO A 184 -9.24 1.50 -15.48
C PRO A 184 -8.03 0.55 -15.32
N VAL A 185 -8.19 -0.55 -14.56
CA VAL A 185 -7.14 -1.53 -14.30
C VAL A 185 -7.42 -2.77 -15.12
N ARG A 186 -6.41 -3.23 -15.85
CA ARG A 186 -6.45 -4.46 -16.65
C ARG A 186 -5.53 -5.49 -16.01
N ILE A 187 -6.10 -6.46 -15.29
CA ILE A 187 -5.34 -7.58 -14.73
C ILE A 187 -4.84 -8.45 -15.88
N LEU A 188 -3.52 -8.60 -16.00
CA LEU A 188 -2.86 -9.41 -17.02
C LEU A 188 -2.64 -10.84 -16.53
N SER A 189 -2.22 -10.99 -15.28
CA SER A 189 -2.07 -12.29 -14.65
C SER A 189 -2.23 -12.22 -13.13
N ARG A 190 -2.68 -13.32 -12.53
CA ARG A 190 -2.60 -13.55 -11.09
C ARG A 190 -2.28 -15.01 -10.81
N LYS A 191 -1.34 -15.27 -9.91
CA LYS A 191 -0.94 -16.61 -9.48
C LYS A 191 -0.95 -16.70 -7.95
N TYR A 192 -1.33 -17.87 -7.46
CA TYR A 192 -1.28 -18.23 -6.05
C TYR A 192 -0.36 -19.43 -5.92
N LEU A 193 0.78 -19.27 -5.24
CA LEU A 193 1.84 -20.28 -5.19
C LEU A 193 2.17 -20.63 -3.74
N ALA A 194 2.35 -21.91 -3.45
CA ALA A 194 2.89 -22.43 -2.20
C ALA A 194 4.24 -23.08 -2.51
N ASP A 195 5.33 -22.54 -1.96
CA ASP A 195 6.71 -22.96 -2.24
C ASP A 195 6.99 -23.07 -3.76
N GLY A 196 6.50 -22.07 -4.52
CA GLY A 196 6.67 -21.98 -5.97
C GLY A 196 5.70 -22.83 -6.81
N ARG A 197 4.82 -23.63 -6.20
CA ARG A 197 3.85 -24.49 -6.90
C ARG A 197 2.44 -23.90 -6.84
N THR A 198 1.67 -23.99 -7.92
CA THR A 198 0.28 -23.49 -7.95
C THR A 198 -0.57 -24.11 -6.85
N VAL A 199 -1.30 -23.26 -6.13
CA VAL A 199 -2.32 -23.66 -5.16
C VAL A 199 -3.66 -23.72 -5.88
N GLU A 200 -4.26 -24.89 -5.98
CA GLU A 200 -5.57 -25.07 -6.62
C GLU A 200 -6.70 -24.34 -5.88
N ASP A 201 -7.79 -24.07 -6.61
CA ASP A 201 -8.98 -23.50 -5.99
C ASP A 201 -9.56 -24.45 -4.92
N LYS A 202 -10.10 -23.88 -3.84
CA LYS A 202 -10.64 -24.61 -2.67
C LYS A 202 -9.61 -25.48 -1.92
N ALA A 203 -8.32 -25.32 -2.19
CA ALA A 203 -7.27 -26.08 -1.52
C ALA A 203 -6.89 -25.45 -0.17
N THR A 204 -6.50 -26.31 0.77
CA THR A 204 -5.76 -25.94 1.97
C THR A 204 -4.39 -26.60 1.93
N VAL A 205 -3.32 -25.81 2.00
CA VAL A 205 -1.93 -26.27 1.88
C VAL A 205 -1.08 -25.77 3.05
N LYS A 206 -0.02 -26.51 3.37
CA LYS A 206 1.05 -26.05 4.26
C LYS A 206 2.30 -25.78 3.43
N CYS A 207 2.99 -24.69 3.71
CA CYS A 207 4.19 -24.28 2.95
C CYS A 207 5.13 -23.41 3.80
N GLY A 208 6.36 -23.24 3.35
CA GLY A 208 7.34 -22.31 3.93
C GLY A 208 7.16 -20.87 3.45
N VAL A 209 6.63 -20.69 2.24
CA VAL A 209 6.25 -19.39 1.68
C VAL A 209 4.97 -19.51 0.85
N PHE A 210 4.05 -18.57 1.03
CA PHE A 210 2.92 -18.39 0.14
C PHE A 210 3.07 -17.10 -0.65
N THR A 211 2.93 -17.20 -1.96
CA THR A 211 3.14 -16.09 -2.89
C THR A 211 1.86 -15.78 -3.64
N ILE A 212 1.48 -14.50 -3.67
CA ILE A 212 0.53 -13.97 -4.63
C ILE A 212 1.32 -13.11 -5.62
N GLU A 213 1.39 -13.54 -6.88
CA GLU A 213 1.93 -12.72 -7.97
C GLU A 213 0.76 -12.10 -8.74
N GLU A 214 0.74 -10.78 -8.89
CA GLU A 214 -0.26 -10.06 -9.65
C GLU A 214 0.43 -9.11 -10.63
N GLU A 215 0.05 -9.16 -11.90
CA GLU A 215 0.51 -8.23 -12.92
C GLU A 215 -0.68 -7.54 -13.57
N TYR A 216 -0.60 -6.22 -13.72
CA TYR A 216 -1.68 -5.42 -14.29
C TYR A 216 -1.18 -4.16 -15.00
N ASP A 217 -2.01 -3.64 -15.89
CA ASP A 217 -1.85 -2.31 -16.45
C ASP A 217 -2.82 -1.32 -15.78
N ILE A 218 -2.39 -0.06 -15.67
CA ILE A 218 -3.32 1.07 -15.52
C ILE A 218 -3.53 1.68 -16.90
N VAL A 219 -4.77 1.65 -17.38
CA VAL A 219 -5.21 2.22 -18.65
C VAL A 219 -5.28 3.74 -18.55
N ALA A 220 -4.87 4.44 -19.61
CA ALA A 220 -4.89 5.90 -19.62
C ALA A 220 -6.30 6.45 -19.85
N THR A 221 -6.69 7.45 -19.06
CA THR A 221 -8.05 8.00 -19.08
C THR A 221 -8.40 8.71 -20.37
N ASP A 222 -7.44 9.37 -21.03
CA ASP A 222 -7.66 9.95 -22.36
C ASP A 222 -7.81 8.88 -23.45
N ALA A 223 -7.19 7.71 -23.29
CA ALA A 223 -7.40 6.58 -24.19
C ALA A 223 -8.80 5.97 -24.00
N ILE A 224 -9.29 5.88 -22.75
CA ILE A 224 -10.67 5.50 -22.45
C ILE A 224 -11.66 6.46 -23.12
N LEU A 225 -11.44 7.78 -23.01
CA LEU A 225 -12.29 8.78 -23.67
C LEU A 225 -12.30 8.61 -25.19
N LYS A 226 -11.12 8.50 -25.82
CA LYS A 226 -11.02 8.27 -27.28
C LYS A 226 -11.76 7.00 -27.71
N HIS A 227 -11.68 5.95 -26.91
CA HIS A 227 -12.38 4.70 -27.19
C HIS A 227 -13.91 4.86 -27.11
N VAL A 228 -14.42 5.55 -26.10
CA VAL A 228 -15.85 5.90 -25.98
C VAL A 228 -16.32 6.71 -27.19
N GLN A 229 -15.53 7.71 -27.62
CA GLN A 229 -15.84 8.55 -28.78
C GLN A 229 -15.83 7.76 -30.10
N ALA A 230 -14.92 6.80 -30.25
CA ALA A 230 -14.82 5.95 -31.44
C ALA A 230 -15.90 4.86 -31.50
N ASN A 231 -16.64 4.64 -30.41
CA ASN A 231 -17.67 3.61 -30.30
C ASN A 231 -19.01 4.23 -29.82
N PRO A 232 -19.55 5.21 -30.54
CA PRO A 232 -20.79 5.86 -30.13
C PRO A 232 -21.95 4.86 -30.15
N GLY A 233 -22.93 5.10 -29.29
CA GLY A 233 -24.17 4.31 -29.28
C GLY A 233 -24.12 3.03 -28.45
N ARG A 234 -23.01 2.74 -27.76
CA ARG A 234 -22.89 1.60 -26.84
C ARG A 234 -22.11 1.98 -25.59
N GLN A 235 -22.40 1.28 -24.50
CA GLN A 235 -21.58 1.36 -23.30
C GLN A 235 -20.31 0.50 -23.48
N VAL A 236 -19.15 1.06 -23.16
CA VAL A 236 -17.85 0.37 -23.27
C VAL A 236 -17.30 -0.02 -21.91
N THR A 237 -16.35 -0.94 -21.88
CA THR A 237 -15.59 -1.24 -20.66
C THR A 237 -14.29 -0.44 -20.65
N PHE A 238 -13.89 0.07 -19.49
CA PHE A 238 -12.75 1.00 -19.38
C PHE A 238 -11.37 0.32 -19.28
N ASN A 239 -11.32 -1.00 -19.40
CA ASN A 239 -10.10 -1.80 -19.39
C ASN A 239 -10.02 -2.79 -20.57
N GLU A 240 -10.68 -2.51 -21.68
CA GLU A 240 -10.63 -3.34 -22.88
C GLU A 240 -9.19 -3.56 -23.37
N THR A 241 -8.97 -4.71 -24.00
CA THR A 241 -7.67 -5.06 -24.60
C THR A 241 -7.32 -4.07 -25.71
N GLY A 242 -6.06 -3.67 -25.79
CA GLY A 242 -5.58 -2.72 -26.80
C GLY A 242 -5.73 -1.24 -26.41
N LEU A 243 -6.45 -0.91 -25.33
CA LEU A 243 -6.38 0.45 -24.77
C LEU A 243 -4.97 0.74 -24.26
N ASP A 244 -4.50 1.94 -24.60
CA ASP A 244 -3.18 2.45 -24.21
C ASP A 244 -3.04 2.56 -22.70
N ARG A 245 -1.85 2.24 -22.19
CA ARG A 245 -1.56 2.13 -20.77
C ARG A 245 -0.61 3.22 -20.30
N VAL A 246 -0.80 3.64 -19.07
CA VAL A 246 0.07 4.58 -18.36
C VAL A 246 1.28 3.85 -17.83
N LEU A 247 1.05 2.70 -17.20
CA LEU A 247 2.06 1.87 -16.59
C LEU A 247 1.64 0.40 -16.61
N ASN A 248 2.64 -0.47 -16.50
CA ASN A 248 2.50 -1.86 -16.10
C ASN A 248 3.12 -2.03 -14.72
N GLN A 249 2.52 -2.88 -13.90
CA GLN A 249 3.00 -3.16 -12.56
C GLN A 249 2.85 -4.64 -12.23
N LYS A 250 3.95 -5.25 -11.76
CA LYS A 250 3.96 -6.52 -11.07
C LYS A 250 4.07 -6.28 -9.56
N ILE A 251 3.18 -6.90 -8.79
CA ILE A 251 3.24 -6.96 -7.33
C ILE A 251 3.39 -8.42 -6.91
N ILE A 252 4.32 -8.68 -6.00
CA ILE A 252 4.53 -10.01 -5.40
C ILE A 252 4.35 -9.87 -3.89
N TYR A 253 3.38 -10.59 -3.33
CA TYR A 253 3.15 -10.70 -1.90
C TYR A 253 3.68 -12.04 -1.41
N ASN A 254 4.74 -12.04 -0.61
CA ASN A 254 5.31 -13.24 -0.01
C ASN A 254 5.00 -13.28 1.49
N PHE A 255 4.14 -14.21 1.89
CA PHE A 255 3.78 -14.47 3.28
C PHE A 255 4.69 -15.54 3.87
N TYR A 256 5.12 -15.32 5.11
CA TYR A 256 6.04 -16.20 5.83
C TYR A 256 5.50 -16.63 7.21
N PRO A 257 6.02 -17.72 7.80
CA PRO A 257 5.58 -18.25 9.09
C PRO A 257 5.72 -17.27 10.27
N ASP A 258 6.67 -16.35 10.19
CA ASP A 258 6.89 -15.27 11.17
C ASP A 258 5.88 -14.13 11.08
N SER A 259 4.74 -14.36 10.41
CA SER A 259 3.66 -13.41 10.20
C SER A 259 4.06 -12.16 9.39
N SER A 260 5.22 -12.18 8.71
CA SER A 260 5.59 -11.15 7.76
C SER A 260 4.98 -11.39 6.38
N CYS A 261 4.71 -10.29 5.68
CA CYS A 261 4.37 -10.25 4.27
C CYS A 261 5.31 -9.24 3.60
N ILE A 262 6.22 -9.75 2.77
CA ILE A 262 7.08 -8.91 1.93
C ILE A 262 6.32 -8.58 0.65
N VAL A 263 6.27 -7.30 0.30
CA VAL A 263 5.51 -6.78 -0.83
C VAL A 263 6.49 -6.14 -1.81
N THR A 264 6.73 -6.83 -2.92
CA THR A 264 7.68 -6.39 -3.94
C THR A 264 6.93 -5.80 -5.13
N HIS A 265 7.29 -4.59 -5.52
CA HIS A 265 6.74 -3.88 -6.67
C HIS A 265 7.80 -3.73 -7.76
N GLN A 266 7.40 -4.01 -8.99
CA GLN A 266 8.15 -3.69 -10.21
C GLN A 266 7.22 -2.95 -11.15
N VAL A 267 7.59 -1.73 -11.54
CA VAL A 267 6.72 -0.84 -12.31
C VAL A 267 7.49 -0.30 -13.51
N THR A 268 6.84 -0.24 -14.66
CA THR A 268 7.34 0.44 -15.86
C THR A 268 6.30 1.43 -16.36
N PHE A 269 6.69 2.68 -16.55
CA PHE A 269 5.85 3.72 -17.15
C PHE A 269 5.98 3.71 -18.67
N TYR A 270 4.85 3.83 -19.36
CA TYR A 270 4.78 3.94 -20.83
C TYR A 270 4.38 5.34 -21.28
N ARG A 271 3.95 6.20 -20.34
CA ARG A 271 3.61 7.60 -20.58
C ARG A 271 4.22 8.48 -19.51
N ASP A 272 4.47 9.72 -19.88
CA ASP A 272 4.81 10.74 -18.89
C ASP A 272 3.63 10.95 -17.94
N VAL A 273 3.92 11.06 -16.64
CA VAL A 273 2.93 11.45 -15.64
C VAL A 273 3.45 12.55 -14.75
N ARG A 274 2.53 13.38 -14.25
CA ARG A 274 2.79 14.28 -13.14
C ARG A 274 2.47 13.55 -11.84
N LEU A 275 3.49 13.11 -11.12
CA LEU A 275 3.33 12.39 -9.86
C LEU A 275 2.81 13.33 -8.76
N GLY A 276 1.85 12.83 -7.98
CA GLY A 276 1.55 13.38 -6.66
C GLY A 276 2.27 12.58 -5.58
N TYR A 277 1.98 11.27 -5.48
CA TYR A 277 2.77 10.34 -4.67
C TYR A 277 2.56 8.87 -5.05
N MET A 278 3.46 8.01 -4.60
CA MET A 278 3.27 6.57 -4.53
C MET A 278 3.87 6.04 -3.23
N GLY A 279 3.05 5.30 -2.47
CA GLY A 279 3.48 4.68 -1.21
C GLY A 279 3.91 3.23 -1.35
N PHE A 280 3.44 2.49 -2.36
CA PHE A 280 3.57 1.02 -2.48
C PHE A 280 2.89 0.23 -1.34
N ILE A 281 2.88 0.74 -0.12
CA ILE A 281 2.19 0.19 1.04
C ILE A 281 1.38 1.29 1.73
N GLN A 282 0.29 0.91 2.38
CA GLN A 282 -0.47 1.76 3.29
C GLN A 282 -1.17 0.88 4.33
N ALA A 283 -1.53 1.46 5.47
CA ALA A 283 -2.20 0.71 6.52
C ALA A 283 -3.19 1.59 7.27
N ILE A 284 -4.44 1.14 7.41
CA ILE A 284 -5.32 1.68 8.45
C ILE A 284 -4.85 1.25 9.85
N MET A 285 -5.27 1.99 10.88
CA MET A 285 -5.02 1.65 12.27
C MET A 285 -5.50 0.23 12.64
N MET A 286 -4.81 -0.42 13.59
CA MET A 286 -5.26 -1.64 14.24
C MET A 286 -6.54 -1.40 15.05
N ASN A 287 -7.33 -2.44 15.24
CA ASN A 287 -8.54 -2.38 16.04
C ASN A 287 -8.21 -2.53 17.53
N LYS A 288 -8.31 -1.45 18.30
CA LYS A 288 -8.05 -1.46 19.75
C LYS A 288 -8.88 -2.50 20.50
N GLY A 289 -10.16 -2.68 20.16
CA GLY A 289 -11.03 -3.68 20.81
C GLY A 289 -10.94 -3.65 22.35
N LYS A 290 -10.48 -4.76 22.93
CA LYS A 290 -10.35 -4.96 24.41
C LYS A 290 -8.96 -4.63 24.97
N TYR A 291 -8.06 -4.09 24.16
CA TYR A 291 -6.75 -3.65 24.63
C TYR A 291 -6.86 -2.31 25.34
N ALA A 292 -6.12 -2.11 26.43
CA ALA A 292 -6.17 -0.86 27.17
C ALA A 292 -5.55 0.29 26.36
N LYS A 293 -4.47 -0.01 25.61
CA LYS A 293 -3.67 0.97 24.87
C LYS A 293 -3.55 0.60 23.39
N HIS A 294 -3.56 1.63 22.54
CA HIS A 294 -3.15 1.55 21.14
C HIS A 294 -2.09 2.62 20.93
N LEU A 295 -0.86 2.20 20.70
CA LEU A 295 0.30 3.09 20.59
C LEU A 295 0.81 3.14 19.15
N TYR A 296 1.37 4.29 18.75
CA TYR A 296 1.97 4.49 17.43
C TYR A 296 3.40 5.02 17.56
N TYR A 297 4.29 4.46 16.77
CA TYR A 297 5.72 4.72 16.80
C TYR A 297 6.25 4.95 15.39
N VAL A 298 7.05 6.00 15.24
CA VAL A 298 7.81 6.28 14.03
C VAL A 298 9.24 6.61 14.49
N PRO A 299 10.24 5.76 14.21
CA PRO A 299 11.63 6.05 14.55
C PRO A 299 12.10 7.30 13.79
N LYS A 300 13.20 7.91 14.26
CA LYS A 300 13.93 8.98 13.57
C LYS A 300 13.15 10.30 13.43
N THR A 301 12.05 10.47 14.17
CA THR A 301 11.28 11.72 14.23
C THR A 301 11.59 12.53 15.48
N LYS A 302 11.56 13.85 15.36
CA LYS A 302 11.43 14.78 16.48
C LYS A 302 9.95 14.91 16.89
N PRO A 303 9.66 15.48 18.08
CA PRO A 303 8.30 15.90 18.40
C PRO A 303 7.74 16.87 17.33
N VAL A 304 6.55 16.58 16.83
CA VAL A 304 5.89 17.34 15.77
C VAL A 304 4.78 18.19 16.35
N GLN A 305 4.80 19.49 16.06
CA GLN A 305 3.73 20.41 16.47
C GLN A 305 2.61 20.41 15.43
N TYR A 306 1.41 20.01 15.85
CA TYR A 306 0.23 19.96 14.98
C TYR A 306 -1.06 20.18 15.77
N ASP A 307 -1.93 21.07 15.29
CA ASP A 307 -3.21 21.43 15.94
C ASP A 307 -3.03 21.83 17.43
N ASN A 308 -2.02 22.66 17.71
CA ASN A 308 -1.65 23.09 19.07
C ASN A 308 -1.34 21.93 20.04
N GLN A 309 -0.95 20.78 19.50
CA GLN A 309 -0.52 19.61 20.26
C GLN A 309 0.83 19.14 19.77
N GLU A 310 1.63 18.68 20.72
CA GLU A 310 2.84 17.94 20.41
C GLU A 310 2.52 16.47 20.15
N TRP A 311 3.13 15.93 19.10
CA TRP A 311 3.07 14.53 18.70
C TRP A 311 4.50 13.98 18.70
N ASP A 312 4.86 13.27 19.76
CA ASP A 312 6.17 12.64 19.88
C ASP A 312 6.10 11.17 19.43
N PHE A 313 6.18 10.96 18.13
CA PHE A 313 6.12 9.63 17.54
C PHE A 313 7.33 8.74 17.87
N ALA A 314 8.45 9.31 18.31
CA ALA A 314 9.63 8.55 18.71
C ALA A 314 9.47 7.93 20.11
N ASN A 315 8.61 8.51 20.96
CA ASN A 315 8.36 8.06 22.34
C ASN A 315 6.95 7.47 22.56
N LEU A 316 6.36 6.83 21.53
CA LEU A 316 5.02 6.22 21.54
C LEU A 316 3.87 7.21 21.77
N VAL A 317 3.03 7.41 20.76
CA VAL A 317 1.81 8.22 20.89
C VAL A 317 0.59 7.34 21.13
N ASP A 318 -0.33 7.75 22.03
CA ASP A 318 -1.66 7.17 22.10
C ASP A 318 -2.42 7.43 20.80
N PHE A 319 -2.55 6.39 19.99
CA PHE A 319 -3.14 6.44 18.66
C PHE A 319 -4.66 6.40 18.66
N THR A 320 -5.29 6.37 19.84
CA THR A 320 -6.73 6.62 19.98
C THR A 320 -7.05 8.11 20.02
N ARG A 321 -6.05 8.96 20.29
CA ARG A 321 -6.20 10.41 20.32
C ARG A 321 -6.61 10.90 18.91
N PRO A 322 -7.70 11.68 18.78
CA PRO A 322 -8.12 12.20 17.49
C PRO A 322 -7.06 13.09 16.84
N ILE A 323 -6.84 12.89 15.54
CA ILE A 323 -6.00 13.78 14.72
C ILE A 323 -6.95 14.74 14.01
N LYS A 324 -6.92 16.02 14.38
CA LYS A 324 -7.81 17.04 13.78
C LYS A 324 -7.24 17.50 12.43
N GLY A 325 -7.32 16.60 11.45
CA GLY A 325 -6.88 16.87 10.08
C GLY A 325 -5.82 15.90 9.60
N SER A 326 -5.06 16.36 8.62
CA SER A 326 -4.09 15.60 7.87
C SER A 326 -2.68 16.11 8.19
N MET A 327 -1.82 15.23 8.68
CA MET A 327 -0.46 15.54 9.09
C MET A 327 0.53 14.99 8.05
N TYR A 328 1.55 15.78 7.73
CA TYR A 328 2.64 15.37 6.84
C TYR A 328 3.95 15.45 7.62
N ILE A 329 4.69 14.35 7.70
CA ILE A 329 6.01 14.30 8.35
C ILE A 329 7.08 14.47 7.28
N LYS A 330 7.87 15.55 7.39
CA LYS A 330 8.87 15.97 6.40
C LYS A 330 10.24 16.15 7.03
N ALA A 331 11.24 16.50 6.22
CA ALA A 331 12.63 16.63 6.66
C ALA A 331 12.87 17.49 7.93
N ALA A 332 12.05 18.52 8.15
CA ALA A 332 12.14 19.36 9.36
C ALA A 332 11.77 18.60 10.65
N ASP A 333 10.94 17.57 10.52
CA ASP A 333 10.42 16.74 11.61
C ASP A 333 11.33 15.54 11.91
N PHE A 334 12.43 15.35 11.17
CA PHE A 334 13.34 14.22 11.37
C PHE A 334 14.44 14.59 12.36
N GLU A 335 14.90 13.61 13.15
CA GLU A 335 16.09 13.75 13.99
C GLU A 335 17.30 14.15 13.15
N ASN A 336 17.49 13.46 12.03
CA ASN A 336 18.45 13.79 10.98
C ASN A 336 17.69 14.04 9.65
N PRO A 337 17.72 15.26 9.09
CA PRO A 337 17.03 15.59 7.83
C PRO A 337 17.43 14.72 6.61
N ALA A 338 18.61 14.09 6.65
CA ALA A 338 19.08 13.19 5.60
C ALA A 338 18.69 11.72 5.82
N SER A 339 18.07 11.38 6.97
CA SER A 339 17.70 10.00 7.32
C SER A 339 16.19 9.92 7.56
N MET A 340 15.47 9.63 6.48
CA MET A 340 14.01 9.56 6.49
C MET A 340 13.51 8.34 7.30
N PRO A 341 12.42 8.46 8.08
CA PRO A 341 11.75 7.30 8.66
C PRO A 341 11.22 6.33 7.60
N GLU A 342 11.58 5.06 7.74
CA GLU A 342 11.28 4.00 6.77
C GLU A 342 10.18 3.05 7.23
N ARG A 343 9.76 3.12 8.49
CA ARG A 343 8.84 2.18 9.12
C ARG A 343 7.91 2.84 10.12
N PHE A 344 6.73 2.24 10.26
CA PHE A 344 5.62 2.79 11.01
C PHE A 344 5.01 1.65 11.83
N VAL A 345 5.08 1.78 13.15
CA VAL A 345 4.77 0.68 14.06
C VAL A 345 3.56 1.04 14.92
N GLN A 346 2.67 0.08 15.09
CA GLN A 346 1.52 0.14 15.97
C GLN A 346 1.64 -0.96 17.03
N TYR A 347 1.19 -0.67 18.25
CA TYR A 347 1.11 -1.64 19.33
C TYR A 347 -0.29 -1.65 19.92
N LEU A 348 -0.85 -2.83 20.14
CA LEU A 348 -1.95 -3.04 21.08
C LEU A 348 -1.39 -3.68 22.34
N LYS A 349 -1.61 -3.03 23.49
CA LYS A 349 -1.01 -3.41 24.77
C LYS A 349 -2.07 -3.62 25.85
N ASP A 350 -1.72 -4.48 26.81
CA ASP A 350 -2.48 -4.75 28.04
C ASP A 350 -3.88 -5.31 27.73
N GLY A 351 -3.94 -6.31 26.85
CA GLY A 351 -5.20 -6.95 26.43
C GLY A 351 -5.75 -7.92 27.49
N LYS A 352 -7.02 -7.75 27.90
CA LYS A 352 -7.65 -8.69 28.85
C LYS A 352 -7.76 -10.09 28.24
N ASN A 353 -6.95 -11.03 28.74
CA ASN A 353 -6.84 -12.40 28.21
C ASN A 353 -6.43 -12.49 26.73
N GLN A 354 -5.67 -11.50 26.24
CA GLN A 354 -5.16 -11.41 24.86
C GLN A 354 -3.66 -11.09 24.91
N PRO A 355 -2.84 -11.64 23.99
CA PRO A 355 -1.43 -11.30 23.94
C PRO A 355 -1.28 -9.88 23.39
N ASP A 356 -0.24 -9.17 23.82
CA ASP A 356 0.17 -7.94 23.14
C ASP A 356 0.47 -8.23 21.67
N ILE A 357 0.20 -7.26 20.79
CA ILE A 357 0.47 -7.40 19.36
C ILE A 357 1.08 -6.12 18.81
N GLY A 358 2.19 -6.29 18.09
CA GLY A 358 2.80 -5.28 17.26
C GLY A 358 2.36 -5.47 15.81
N PHE A 359 2.24 -4.37 15.08
CA PHE A 359 2.11 -4.35 13.64
C PHE A 359 3.05 -3.30 13.08
N VAL A 360 3.87 -3.67 12.11
CA VAL A 360 4.74 -2.73 11.39
C VAL A 360 4.41 -2.78 9.91
N CYS A 361 4.47 -1.63 9.25
CA CYS A 361 4.65 -1.54 7.81
C CYS A 361 5.80 -0.58 7.48
N GLY A 362 6.55 -0.86 6.42
CA GLY A 362 7.69 -0.03 6.04
C GLY A 362 8.36 -0.49 4.76
N TYR A 363 9.56 0.03 4.53
CA TYR A 363 10.36 -0.24 3.35
C TYR A 363 11.66 -0.96 3.69
N SER A 364 12.19 -1.70 2.72
CA SER A 364 13.53 -2.25 2.82
C SER A 364 14.57 -1.14 2.93
N LEU A 365 15.52 -1.33 3.83
CA LEU A 365 16.70 -0.48 3.99
C LEU A 365 17.86 -0.89 3.05
N LEU A 366 17.74 -2.03 2.39
CA LEU A 366 18.86 -2.68 1.69
C LEU A 366 18.70 -2.66 0.17
N GLU A 367 17.50 -2.51 -0.35
CA GLU A 367 17.24 -2.52 -1.79
C GLU A 367 15.99 -1.72 -2.20
N GLY A 368 15.90 -1.37 -3.49
CA GLY A 368 14.78 -0.62 -4.06
C GLY A 368 14.94 0.90 -3.99
N CYS A 369 13.91 1.62 -4.45
CA CYS A 369 13.91 3.08 -4.52
C CYS A 369 13.74 3.78 -3.16
N THR A 370 13.70 2.99 -2.08
CA THR A 370 13.47 3.42 -0.69
C THR A 370 14.66 3.10 0.23
N THR A 371 15.81 2.69 -0.32
CA THR A 371 17.04 2.66 0.48
C THR A 371 17.33 4.06 1.01
N PRO A 372 18.03 4.21 2.15
CA PRO A 372 18.32 5.52 2.73
C PRO A 372 18.94 6.52 1.74
N GLU A 373 19.81 6.03 0.84
CA GLU A 373 20.44 6.87 -0.19
C GLU A 373 19.45 7.34 -1.27
N GLU A 374 18.54 6.48 -1.71
CA GLU A 374 17.60 6.78 -2.79
C GLU A 374 16.34 7.49 -2.31
N HIS A 375 15.87 7.19 -1.09
CA HIS A 375 14.58 7.66 -0.60
C HIS A 375 14.49 9.18 -0.53
N GLY A 376 15.55 9.85 -0.05
CA GLY A 376 15.63 11.32 0.00
C GLY A 376 15.73 11.99 -1.38
N LYS A 377 16.14 11.25 -2.43
CA LYS A 377 16.12 11.71 -3.82
C LYS A 377 14.71 11.58 -4.43
N ASN A 378 13.90 10.65 -3.92
CA ASN A 378 12.60 10.29 -4.50
C ASN A 378 11.39 10.91 -3.78
N ALA A 379 11.51 11.26 -2.50
CA ALA A 379 10.42 11.81 -1.69
C ALA A 379 10.87 12.98 -0.80
N ALA A 380 10.01 13.97 -0.63
CA ALA A 380 10.16 15.07 0.34
C ALA A 380 9.43 14.80 1.66
N THR A 381 8.46 13.88 1.64
CA THR A 381 7.61 13.50 2.77
C THR A 381 7.89 12.05 3.11
N ALA A 382 7.99 11.71 4.40
CA ALA A 382 8.09 10.31 4.85
C ALA A 382 6.71 9.67 4.98
N LEU A 383 5.80 10.42 5.62
CA LEU A 383 4.49 9.94 6.03
C LEU A 383 3.44 11.01 5.83
N PHE A 384 2.34 10.61 5.22
CA PHE A 384 1.05 11.28 5.34
C PHE A 384 0.16 10.50 6.30
N LEU A 385 -0.28 11.14 7.38
CA LEU A 385 -1.17 10.55 8.38
C LEU A 385 -2.53 11.23 8.28
N TYR A 386 -3.54 10.47 7.83
CA TYR A 386 -4.88 10.99 7.63
C TYR A 386 -5.67 11.03 8.94
N LYS A 387 -6.68 11.91 9.01
CA LYS A 387 -7.52 12.13 10.21
C LYS A 387 -8.23 10.88 10.74
N SER A 388 -8.37 9.84 9.91
CA SER A 388 -8.92 8.54 10.30
C SER A 388 -7.85 7.55 10.78
N HIS A 389 -6.66 8.04 11.15
CA HIS A 389 -5.51 7.24 11.59
C HIS A 389 -5.01 6.25 10.54
N LYS A 390 -5.17 6.61 9.26
CA LYS A 390 -4.59 5.82 8.16
C LYS A 390 -3.19 6.34 7.84
N THR A 391 -2.25 5.41 7.81
CA THR A 391 -0.82 5.59 7.56
C THR A 391 -0.55 5.45 6.07
N TYR A 392 -0.03 6.51 5.45
CA TYR A 392 0.40 6.56 4.05
C TYR A 392 1.89 6.89 3.98
N PRO A 393 2.77 5.89 4.00
CA PRO A 393 4.18 6.07 3.70
C PRO A 393 4.35 6.60 2.28
N HIS A 394 5.34 7.46 2.06
CA HIS A 394 5.67 7.99 0.73
C HIS A 394 7.01 7.42 0.30
N ALA A 395 7.03 6.63 -0.77
CA ALA A 395 8.27 6.14 -1.38
C ALA A 395 8.75 7.09 -2.48
N LEU A 396 7.79 7.56 -3.28
CA LEU A 396 7.97 8.56 -4.34
C LEU A 396 6.98 9.70 -4.09
N ASP A 397 7.38 10.95 -4.25
CA ASP A 397 6.42 12.07 -4.24
C ASP A 397 6.77 13.19 -5.22
N GLY A 398 5.74 13.98 -5.58
CA GLY A 398 5.88 15.09 -6.50
C GLY A 398 6.70 16.27 -5.96
N GLY A 399 7.11 16.23 -4.69
CA GLY A 399 8.00 17.22 -4.07
C GLY A 399 9.46 17.07 -4.51
N LYS A 400 9.89 15.84 -4.83
CA LYS A 400 11.21 15.54 -5.40
C LYS A 400 11.15 14.99 -6.82
N LEU A 401 10.12 14.21 -7.13
CA LEU A 401 9.94 13.53 -8.41
C LEU A 401 8.63 13.97 -9.08
N ARG A 402 8.53 15.26 -9.43
CA ARG A 402 7.30 15.85 -9.99
C ARG A 402 6.83 15.19 -11.29
N PHE A 403 7.75 14.74 -12.12
CA PHE A 403 7.46 14.09 -13.40
C PHE A 403 8.15 12.75 -13.48
N ILE A 404 7.39 11.71 -13.80
CA ILE A 404 7.92 10.42 -14.22
C ILE A 404 7.81 10.37 -15.74
N LYS A 405 8.88 9.96 -16.40
CA LYS A 405 8.98 9.88 -17.86
C LYS A 405 8.64 8.49 -18.37
N SER A 406 8.09 8.44 -19.59
CA SER A 406 7.96 7.17 -20.31
C SER A 406 9.29 6.43 -20.37
N GLY A 407 9.25 5.10 -20.17
CA GLY A 407 10.42 4.23 -20.07
C GLY A 407 11.05 4.14 -18.68
N GLN A 408 10.68 4.99 -17.72
CA GLN A 408 11.20 4.87 -16.35
C GLN A 408 10.62 3.67 -15.62
N THR A 409 11.48 3.04 -14.82
CA THR A 409 11.14 1.85 -14.03
C THR A 409 11.42 2.08 -12.56
N PHE A 410 10.58 1.50 -11.69
CA PHE A 410 10.79 1.51 -10.24
C PHE A 410 10.74 0.09 -9.69
N TYR A 411 11.65 -0.17 -8.75
CA TYR A 411 11.65 -1.36 -7.92
C TYR A 411 11.51 -0.91 -6.46
N CYS A 412 10.53 -1.44 -5.74
CA CYS A 412 10.35 -1.16 -4.31
C CYS A 412 10.09 -2.47 -3.57
N MET A 413 10.81 -2.69 -2.48
CA MET A 413 10.49 -3.72 -1.51
C MET A 413 9.91 -3.06 -0.26
N ALA A 414 8.64 -3.31 0.00
CA ALA A 414 7.96 -2.95 1.23
C ALA A 414 7.68 -4.22 2.06
N TYR A 415 7.29 -4.04 3.31
CA TYR A 415 6.85 -5.14 4.15
C TYR A 415 5.76 -4.69 5.11
N ARG A 416 4.96 -5.67 5.53
CA ARG A 416 4.12 -5.58 6.72
C ARG A 416 4.30 -6.82 7.57
N GLN A 417 4.23 -6.67 8.89
CA GLN A 417 4.42 -7.80 9.80
C GLN A 417 3.63 -7.59 11.07
N TYR A 418 3.01 -8.67 11.55
CA TYR A 418 2.52 -8.77 12.92
C TYR A 418 3.58 -9.47 13.77
N PHE A 419 3.82 -9.01 14.99
CA PHE A 419 4.86 -9.56 15.86
C PHE A 419 4.47 -9.47 17.33
N ASP A 420 5.13 -10.25 18.18
CA ASP A 420 5.00 -10.15 19.63
C ASP A 420 5.97 -9.10 20.17
N PRO A 421 5.49 -7.95 20.67
CA PRO A 421 6.36 -6.89 21.14
C PRO A 421 7.16 -7.27 22.40
N ASN A 422 6.79 -8.34 23.10
CA ASN A 422 7.51 -8.80 24.29
C ASN A 422 8.84 -9.50 23.95
N GLN A 423 9.04 -9.91 22.69
CA GLN A 423 10.34 -10.39 22.22
C GLN A 423 11.40 -9.27 22.23
N GLY A 424 10.97 -8.00 22.21
CA GLY A 424 11.86 -6.84 22.15
C GLY A 424 12.47 -6.59 20.77
N TYR A 425 12.08 -7.38 19.77
CA TYR A 425 12.48 -7.21 18.38
C TYR A 425 11.42 -7.77 17.43
N TYR A 426 11.58 -7.48 16.14
CA TYR A 426 10.97 -8.26 15.07
C TYR A 426 11.99 -8.45 13.94
N LEU A 427 11.76 -9.48 13.13
CA LEU A 427 12.63 -9.93 12.04
C LEU A 427 11.84 -10.03 10.75
N ASN A 428 12.37 -9.48 9.65
CA ASN A 428 11.82 -9.71 8.32
C ASN A 428 12.91 -9.98 7.28
N ARG A 429 12.48 -10.45 6.10
CA ARG A 429 13.34 -10.77 4.97
C ARG A 429 13.52 -9.55 4.07
N GLN A 430 14.76 -9.22 3.75
CA GLN A 430 15.11 -8.20 2.77
C GLN A 430 16.20 -8.75 1.86
N GLY A 431 15.81 -9.15 0.66
CA GLY A 431 16.65 -9.91 -0.26
C GLY A 431 17.20 -11.18 0.39
N LYS A 432 18.52 -11.33 0.38
CA LYS A 432 19.21 -12.47 1.01
C LYS A 432 19.42 -12.34 2.53
N TYR A 433 18.96 -11.26 3.15
CA TYR A 433 19.22 -10.98 4.57
C TYR A 433 17.97 -11.18 5.44
N GLN A 434 18.20 -11.57 6.68
CA GLN A 434 17.26 -11.37 7.79
C GLN A 434 17.61 -10.04 8.46
N VAL A 435 16.64 -9.13 8.57
CA VAL A 435 16.84 -7.81 9.17
C VAL A 435 16.09 -7.75 10.49
N MET A 436 16.85 -7.51 11.57
CA MET A 436 16.37 -7.40 12.95
C MET A 436 16.21 -5.94 13.32
N TYR A 437 15.06 -5.60 13.86
CA TYR A 437 14.74 -4.29 14.38
C TYR A 437 14.55 -4.37 15.88
N VAL A 438 15.28 -3.54 16.62
CA VAL A 438 15.24 -3.46 18.08
C VAL A 438 14.94 -2.01 18.46
N ASP A 439 13.89 -1.82 19.27
CA ASP A 439 13.41 -0.52 19.71
C ASP A 439 13.42 -0.41 21.24
N PHE A 440 13.90 0.71 21.75
CA PHE A 440 13.97 1.04 23.17
C PHE A 440 13.18 2.31 23.43
N HIS A 441 12.09 2.16 24.18
CA HIS A 441 11.19 3.27 24.55
C HIS A 441 11.50 3.87 25.93
N GLU A 442 12.51 3.32 26.61
CA GLU A 442 13.05 3.80 27.89
C GLU A 442 14.55 3.42 27.94
N PRO A 443 15.36 4.11 28.78
CA PRO A 443 16.74 3.72 28.98
C PRO A 443 16.86 2.29 29.50
N VAL A 444 17.84 1.55 28.99
CA VAL A 444 18.15 0.18 29.43
C VAL A 444 19.65 0.02 29.60
N SER A 445 20.07 -0.78 30.58
CA SER A 445 21.46 -1.20 30.69
C SER A 445 21.57 -2.71 30.67
N GLY A 446 22.45 -3.22 29.82
CA GLY A 446 22.74 -4.64 29.66
C GLY A 446 21.55 -5.51 29.26
N LYS A 447 20.54 -4.97 28.59
CA LYS A 447 19.36 -5.73 28.15
C LYS A 447 19.81 -6.81 27.16
N THR A 448 19.57 -8.06 27.51
CA THR A 448 19.94 -9.21 26.68
C THR A 448 18.74 -9.68 25.87
N ILE A 449 18.92 -9.81 24.56
CA ILE A 449 17.94 -10.34 23.62
C ILE A 449 18.50 -11.65 23.06
N ALA A 450 17.84 -12.76 23.36
CA ALA A 450 18.20 -14.05 22.80
C ALA A 450 17.97 -14.06 21.29
N LEU A 451 18.96 -14.55 20.54
CA LEU A 451 18.83 -14.73 19.10
C LEU A 451 17.94 -15.95 18.82
N PRO A 452 17.06 -15.88 17.80
CA PRO A 452 16.44 -17.08 17.25
C PRO A 452 17.52 -18.10 16.88
N GLU A 453 17.20 -19.39 17.03
CA GLU A 453 18.15 -20.48 16.78
C GLU A 453 18.86 -20.36 15.42
N LYS A 454 18.11 -20.03 14.37
CA LYS A 454 18.62 -19.81 13.01
C LYS A 454 19.63 -18.66 12.84
N LEU A 455 19.76 -17.78 13.83
CA LEU A 455 20.69 -16.65 13.81
C LEU A 455 21.85 -16.81 14.81
N ARG A 456 21.85 -17.85 15.65
CA ARG A 456 22.93 -18.09 16.62
C ARG A 456 24.24 -18.41 15.88
N GLY A 457 25.34 -17.87 16.40
CA GLY A 457 26.65 -17.96 15.75
C GLY A 457 26.83 -17.15 14.46
N ILE A 458 25.77 -16.54 13.91
CA ILE A 458 25.88 -15.65 12.74
C ILE A 458 26.24 -14.25 13.21
N LYS A 459 27.34 -13.71 12.65
CA LYS A 459 27.78 -12.36 12.96
C LYS A 459 26.80 -11.33 12.35
N PRO A 460 26.16 -10.45 13.15
CA PRO A 460 25.35 -9.36 12.63
C PRO A 460 26.22 -8.28 11.99
N GLU A 461 25.70 -7.66 10.93
CA GLU A 461 26.18 -6.40 10.40
C GLU A 461 25.25 -5.27 10.82
N LEU A 462 25.82 -4.15 11.28
CA LEU A 462 25.05 -2.95 11.60
C LEU A 462 24.51 -2.32 10.31
N VAL A 463 23.21 -2.08 10.25
CA VAL A 463 22.56 -1.29 9.18
C VAL A 463 22.46 0.16 9.63
N GLU A 464 21.80 0.40 10.77
CA GLU A 464 21.71 1.72 11.38
C GLU A 464 21.39 1.61 12.88
N LYS A 465 21.67 2.66 13.64
CA LYS A 465 21.29 2.77 15.06
C LYS A 465 21.20 4.24 15.48
N SER A 466 20.45 4.52 16.54
CA SER A 466 20.50 5.82 17.20
C SER A 466 21.87 6.04 17.87
N GLY A 467 22.20 7.31 18.13
CA GLY A 467 23.40 7.69 18.88
C GLY A 467 23.38 7.21 20.35
N THR A 468 22.19 6.93 20.89
CA THR A 468 21.96 6.51 22.27
C THR A 468 22.13 5.02 22.51
N VAL A 469 22.25 4.20 21.45
CA VAL A 469 22.30 2.74 21.55
C VAL A 469 23.70 2.21 21.28
N THR A 470 24.15 1.27 22.11
CA THR A 470 25.30 0.39 21.84
C THR A 470 24.85 -1.06 21.94
N PHE A 471 25.57 -1.96 21.26
CA PHE A 471 25.30 -3.38 21.35
C PHE A 471 26.59 -4.20 21.30
N GLY A 472 26.56 -5.37 21.93
CA GLY A 472 27.59 -6.39 21.88
C GLY A 472 27.00 -7.75 21.53
N LEU A 473 27.77 -8.58 20.84
CA LEU A 473 27.41 -9.95 20.50
C LEU A 473 27.97 -10.92 21.54
N SER A 474 27.16 -11.88 21.93
CA SER A 474 27.58 -13.14 22.56
C SER A 474 27.17 -14.31 21.66
N ALA A 475 27.56 -15.54 21.97
CA ALA A 475 27.30 -16.71 21.13
C ALA A 475 25.82 -16.84 20.69
N ASP A 476 24.90 -16.65 21.64
CA ASP A 476 23.46 -16.90 21.45
C ASP A 476 22.56 -15.68 21.68
N SER A 477 23.15 -14.51 21.95
CA SER A 477 22.38 -13.32 22.30
C SER A 477 23.07 -12.01 21.96
N LEU A 478 22.28 -10.95 21.87
CA LEU A 478 22.74 -9.57 21.76
C LEU A 478 22.49 -8.84 23.07
N LYS A 479 23.51 -8.15 23.57
CA LYS A 479 23.42 -7.30 24.75
C LYS A 479 23.38 -5.84 24.32
N PHE A 480 22.40 -5.09 24.81
CA PHE A 480 22.17 -3.69 24.45
C PHE A 480 22.21 -2.78 25.67
N ASP A 481 22.75 -1.58 25.45
CA ASP A 481 22.57 -0.43 26.33
C ASP A 481 21.92 0.70 25.52
N SER A 482 20.92 1.38 26.10
CA SER A 482 20.30 2.58 25.54
C SER A 482 20.21 3.65 26.62
N THR A 483 20.78 4.83 26.38
CA THR A 483 20.71 5.95 27.33
C THR A 483 19.48 6.84 27.14
N GLY A 484 18.77 6.70 26.01
CA GLY A 484 17.61 7.52 25.64
C GLY A 484 16.31 6.73 25.57
N LYS A 485 15.20 7.47 25.50
CA LYS A 485 13.82 6.95 25.38
C LYS A 485 13.38 6.63 23.94
N ASN A 486 14.22 6.96 22.96
CA ASN A 486 13.99 6.79 21.51
C ASN A 486 15.10 5.95 20.85
N GLY A 487 15.65 4.98 21.57
CA GLY A 487 16.74 4.15 21.07
C GLY A 487 16.26 3.19 19.97
N TYR A 488 17.02 3.04 18.89
CA TYR A 488 16.77 2.00 17.89
C TYR A 488 18.08 1.40 17.38
N CYS A 489 18.03 0.14 16.96
CA CYS A 489 19.12 -0.53 16.26
C CYS A 489 18.55 -1.49 15.22
N VAL A 490 19.14 -1.45 14.03
CA VAL A 490 18.82 -2.32 12.91
C VAL A 490 20.06 -3.10 12.52
N LEU A 491 19.95 -4.42 12.54
CA LEU A 491 21.02 -5.36 12.21
C LEU A 491 20.57 -6.22 11.04
N LYS A 492 21.49 -6.58 10.17
CA LYS A 492 21.25 -7.60 9.15
C LYS A 492 22.13 -8.83 9.40
N PHE A 493 21.58 -9.98 9.10
CA PHE A 493 22.23 -11.27 9.14
C PHE A 493 22.15 -11.86 7.75
N GLU A 494 23.27 -12.32 7.20
CA GLU A 494 23.24 -13.13 5.98
C GLU A 494 22.45 -14.39 6.27
N LYS A 495 21.41 -14.65 5.49
CA LYS A 495 20.55 -15.80 5.72
C LYS A 495 21.42 -17.07 5.54
N PRO A 496 21.47 -17.98 6.52
CA PRO A 496 22.07 -19.28 6.27
C PRO A 496 21.25 -19.98 5.18
N GLU A 497 21.94 -20.52 4.17
CA GLU A 497 21.33 -21.15 2.99
C GLU A 497 20.33 -22.26 3.34
#